data_AF-A0A1H3Y7W2-F1
#
_entry.id   AF-A0A1H3Y7W2-F1
#
_cell.length_a   1.000
_cell.length_b   1.000
_cell.length_c   1.000
_cell.angle_alpha   90.00
_cell.angle_beta   90.00
_cell.angle_gamma   90.00
#
_symmetry.space_group_name_H-M   'P 1'
#
loop_
_entity.id
_entity.type
_entity.pdbx_description
1 polymer ?
#
loop_
_entity_poly.entity_id
_entity_poly.type
_entity_poly.pdbx_seq_one_letter_code
_entity_poly.pdbx_strand_id
1 'polypeptide(L)'
;MSKKQKEDYELSLKRLADDYATNKTSREEGEAIGEARGREKERIELTTEWIKSLLEMTQLSVAEIAKVVSVDESFVLAIQNEQHKEI
;
A
#
# COMPACT_ATOMS: atom_id res chain seq x y z
N MET A 1 36.80 1.27 -38.54
CA MET A 1 36.12 2.23 -37.64
C MET A 1 37.09 3.34 -37.29
N SER A 2 36.71 4.60 -37.51
CA SER A 2 37.54 5.75 -37.16
C SER A 2 37.52 6.00 -35.64
N LYS A 3 38.51 6.73 -35.11
CA LYS A 3 38.57 7.08 -33.67
C LYS A 3 37.28 7.77 -33.21
N LYS A 4 36.78 8.71 -34.02
CA LYS A 4 35.53 9.43 -33.75
C LYS A 4 34.31 8.49 -33.67
N GLN A 5 34.24 7.50 -34.55
CA GLN A 5 33.16 6.50 -34.51
C GLN A 5 33.21 5.61 -33.26
N LYS A 6 34.41 5.33 -32.73
CA LYS A 6 34.56 4.59 -31.46
C LYS A 6 34.12 5.43 -30.27
N GLU A 7 34.52 6.69 -30.21
CA GLU A 7 34.13 7.63 -29.14
C GLU A 7 32.62 7.88 -29.13
N ASP A 8 32.01 8.10 -30.30
CA ASP A 8 30.57 8.29 -30.43
C ASP A 8 29.79 7.02 -30.03
N TYR A 9 30.33 5.83 -30.35
CA TYR A 9 29.75 4.56 -29.95
C TYR A 9 29.79 4.35 -28.43
N GLU A 10 30.94 4.61 -27.80
CA GLU A 10 31.11 4.53 -26.34
C GLU A 10 30.19 5.52 -25.61
N LEU A 11 30.04 6.74 -26.14
CA LEU A 11 29.12 7.73 -25.58
C LEU A 11 27.66 7.29 -25.70
N SER A 12 27.29 6.63 -26.81
CA SER A 12 25.93 6.08 -26.99
C SER A 12 25.64 4.94 -26.01
N LEU A 13 26.63 4.07 -25.75
CA LEU A 13 26.49 2.96 -24.81
C LEU A 13 26.32 3.47 -23.38
N LYS A 14 27.06 4.52 -23.01
CA LYS A 14 26.94 5.13 -21.69
C LYS A 14 25.57 5.75 -21.47
N ARG A 15 25.06 6.52 -22.44
CA ARG A 15 23.70 7.09 -22.38
C ARG A 15 22.63 6.00 -22.27
N LEU A 16 22.75 4.94 -23.06
CA LEU A 16 21.81 3.82 -23.03
C LEU A 16 21.82 3.11 -21.67
N ALA A 17 22.98 2.95 -21.05
CA ALA A 17 23.10 2.36 -19.71
C ALA A 17 22.50 3.28 -18.63
N ASP A 18 22.73 4.59 -18.72
CA ASP A 18 22.19 5.59 -17.79
C ASP A 18 20.65 5.66 -17.90
N ASP A 19 20.10 5.61 -19.11
CA ASP A 19 18.65 5.56 -19.37
C ASP A 19 18.02 4.26 -18.86
N TYR A 20 18.70 3.13 -19.05
CA TYR A 20 18.24 1.83 -18.55
C TYR A 20 18.25 1.77 -17.01
N ALA A 21 19.31 2.28 -16.38
CA ALA A 21 19.42 2.36 -14.93
C ALA A 21 18.28 3.20 -14.34
N THR A 22 18.06 4.40 -14.89
CA THR A 22 17.01 5.32 -14.42
C THR A 22 15.61 4.70 -14.54
N ASN A 23 15.30 4.07 -15.68
CA ASN A 23 14.01 3.41 -15.89
C ASN A 23 13.79 2.22 -14.96
N LYS A 24 14.85 1.47 -14.65
CA LYS A 24 14.78 0.34 -13.72
C LYS A 24 14.46 0.81 -12.29
N THR A 25 15.13 1.86 -11.82
CA THR A 25 14.92 2.39 -10.46
C THR A 25 13.49 2.95 -10.31
N SER A 26 13.00 3.73 -11.28
CA SER A 26 11.63 4.28 -11.22
C SER A 26 10.53 3.21 -11.28
N ARG A 27 10.78 2.10 -11.98
CA ARG A 27 9.85 0.97 -12.03
C ARG A 27 9.81 0.19 -10.72
N GLU A 28 10.98 -0.11 -10.14
CA GLU A 28 11.08 -0.82 -8.86
C GLU A 28 10.49 0.01 -7.71
N GLU A 29 10.68 1.34 -7.71
CA GLU A 29 10.06 2.25 -6.75
C GLU A 29 8.52 2.32 -6.91
N GLY A 30 8.03 2.34 -8.16
CA GLY A 30 6.60 2.30 -8.45
C GLY A 30 5.93 0.99 -8.03
N GLU A 31 6.59 -0.15 -8.24
CA GLU A 31 6.13 -1.47 -7.81
C GLU A 31 6.12 -1.57 -6.27
N ALA A 32 7.19 -1.14 -5.59
CA ALA A 32 7.28 -1.17 -4.13
C ALA A 32 6.20 -0.31 -3.44
N ILE A 33 5.89 0.88 -3.98
CA ILE A 33 4.80 1.74 -3.48
C ILE A 33 3.44 1.09 -3.74
N GLY A 34 3.25 0.50 -4.92
CA GLY A 34 2.02 -0.23 -5.27
C GLY A 34 1.76 -1.40 -4.34
N GLU A 35 2.78 -2.21 -4.07
CA GLU A 35 2.69 -3.33 -3.14
C GLU A 35 2.45 -2.89 -1.69
N ALA A 36 3.12 -1.83 -1.23
CA ALA A 36 2.91 -1.30 0.11
C ALA A 36 1.48 -0.79 0.31
N ARG A 37 0.92 -0.11 -0.70
CA ARG A 37 -0.50 0.31 -0.70
C ARG A 37 -1.47 -0.87 -0.74
N GLY A 38 -1.14 -1.93 -1.50
CA GLY A 38 -1.93 -3.16 -1.53
C GLY A 38 -2.00 -3.83 -0.16
N ARG A 39 -0.85 -4.03 0.50
CA ARG A 39 -0.77 -4.62 1.85
C ARG A 39 -1.48 -3.76 2.90
N GLU A 40 -1.38 -2.44 2.78
CA GLU A 40 -2.07 -1.51 3.70
C GLU A 40 -3.60 -1.59 3.55
N LYS A 41 -4.09 -1.66 2.31
CA LYS A 41 -5.52 -1.83 2.02
C LYS A 41 -6.04 -3.14 2.58
N GLU A 42 -5.32 -4.24 2.34
CA GLU A 42 -5.67 -5.57 2.87
C GLU A 42 -5.68 -5.58 4.40
N ARG A 43 -4.71 -4.93 5.05
CA ARG A 43 -4.68 -4.79 6.52
C ARG A 43 -5.93 -4.05 7.04
N ILE A 44 -6.30 -2.94 6.40
CA ILE A 44 -7.47 -2.15 6.79
C ILE A 44 -8.76 -2.95 6.58
N GLU A 45 -8.88 -3.68 5.47
CA GLU A 45 -10.03 -4.54 5.19
C GLU A 45 -10.18 -5.64 6.23
N LEU A 46 -9.11 -6.39 6.52
CA LEU A 46 -9.11 -7.45 7.54
C LEU A 46 -9.45 -6.91 8.94
N THR A 47 -8.90 -5.74 9.29
CA THR A 47 -9.19 -5.08 10.57
C THR A 47 -10.66 -4.68 10.66
N THR A 48 -11.22 -4.17 9.56
CA THR A 48 -12.63 -3.77 9.46
C THR A 48 -13.57 -4.97 9.58
N GLU A 49 -13.28 -6.07 8.88
CA GLU A 49 -14.06 -7.30 8.98
C GLU A 49 -14.04 -7.90 10.39
N TRP A 50 -12.88 -7.88 11.04
CA TRP A 50 -12.76 -8.35 12.42
C TRP A 50 -13.59 -7.49 13.38
N ILE A 51 -13.55 -6.16 13.24
CA ILE A 51 -14.39 -5.25 14.04
C ILE A 51 -15.88 -5.53 13.80
N LYS A 52 -16.31 -5.72 12.54
CA LYS A 52 -17.70 -6.06 12.21
C LYS A 52 -18.14 -7.37 12.88
N SER A 53 -17.31 -8.41 12.80
CA SER A 53 -17.60 -9.69 13.46
C SER A 53 -17.73 -9.53 14.98
N LEU A 54 -16.87 -8.73 15.61
CA LEU A 54 -16.95 -8.47 17.05
C LEU A 54 -18.20 -7.67 17.44
N LEU A 55 -18.61 -6.71 16.61
CA LEU A 55 -19.85 -5.94 16.81
C LEU A 55 -21.11 -6.82 16.71
N GLU A 56 -21.12 -7.83 15.84
CA GLU A 56 -22.22 -8.79 15.70
C GLU A 56 -22.35 -9.73 16.91
N MET A 57 -21.26 -10.03 17.61
CA MET A 57 -21.25 -10.98 18.74
C MET A 57 -21.90 -10.46 20.03
N THR A 58 -22.49 -9.24 20.04
CA THR A 58 -23.31 -8.60 21.11
C THR A 58 -22.75 -8.54 22.55
N GLN A 59 -21.59 -9.13 22.82
CA GLN A 59 -21.01 -9.22 24.18
C GLN A 59 -19.96 -8.15 24.49
N LEU A 60 -19.42 -7.45 23.49
CA LEU A 60 -18.34 -6.48 23.68
C LEU A 60 -18.83 -5.06 23.40
N SER A 61 -18.46 -4.14 24.28
CA SER A 61 -18.61 -2.71 24.05
C SER A 61 -17.60 -2.20 23.01
N VAL A 62 -17.91 -1.07 22.38
CA VAL A 62 -17.03 -0.37 21.43
C VAL A 62 -15.62 -0.17 22.00
N ALA A 63 -15.52 0.21 23.28
CA ALA A 63 -14.23 0.43 23.97
C ALA A 63 -13.44 -0.88 24.15
N GLU A 64 -14.11 -2.01 24.37
CA GLU A 64 -13.45 -3.32 24.47
C GLU A 64 -12.96 -3.80 23.10
N ILE A 65 -13.77 -3.60 22.05
CA ILE A 65 -13.39 -3.95 20.67
C ILE A 65 -12.17 -3.13 20.23
N ALA A 66 -12.16 -1.82 20.50
CA ALA A 66 -11.03 -0.94 20.20
C ALA A 66 -9.73 -1.43 20.85
N LYS A 67 -9.80 -1.88 22.11
CA LYS A 67 -8.66 -2.46 22.83
C LYS A 67 -8.20 -3.80 22.24
N VAL A 68 -9.13 -4.70 21.91
CA VAL A 68 -8.80 -6.02 21.33
C VAL A 68 -8.11 -5.88 19.98
N VAL A 69 -8.63 -4.99 19.13
CA VAL A 69 -8.14 -4.79 17.77
C VAL A 69 -6.99 -3.76 17.72
N SER A 70 -6.66 -3.12 18.84
CA SER A 70 -5.61 -2.08 18.95
C SER A 70 -5.83 -0.90 17.99
N VAL A 71 -7.06 -0.39 17.95
CA VAL A 71 -7.48 0.77 17.13
C VAL A 71 -8.16 1.82 18.00
N ASP A 72 -8.34 3.02 17.46
CA ASP A 72 -9.10 4.07 18.15
C ASP A 72 -10.60 3.73 18.23
N GLU A 73 -11.24 4.08 19.36
CA GLU A 73 -12.69 3.89 19.56
C GLU A 73 -13.53 4.60 18.50
N SER A 74 -13.05 5.75 17.99
CA SER A 74 -13.70 6.49 16.91
C SER A 74 -13.78 5.70 15.60
N PHE A 75 -12.79 4.84 15.33
CA PHE A 75 -12.77 3.98 14.16
C PHE A 75 -13.81 2.86 14.27
N VAL A 76 -13.93 2.24 15.45
CA VAL A 76 -14.96 1.25 15.75
C VAL A 76 -16.36 1.85 15.65
N LEU A 77 -16.57 3.06 16.20
CA LEU A 77 -17.83 3.79 16.07
C LEU A 77 -18.18 4.13 14.62
N ALA A 78 -17.20 4.49 13.79
CA ALA A 78 -17.44 4.77 12.38
C ALA A 78 -17.96 3.52 11.65
N ILE A 79 -17.34 2.36 11.88
CA ILE A 79 -17.76 1.07 11.31
C ILE A 79 -19.17 0.70 11.78
N GLN A 80 -19.44 0.83 13.08
CA GLN A 80 -20.78 0.57 13.64
C GLN A 80 -21.85 1.46 13.00
N ASN A 81 -21.57 2.75 12.87
CA ASN A 81 -22.50 3.70 12.25
C ASN A 81 -22.75 3.41 10.77
N GLU A 82 -21.75 2.92 10.04
CA GLU A 82 -21.89 2.52 8.64
C GLU A 82 -22.79 1.28 8.49
N GLN A 83 -22.63 0.27 9.35
CA GLN A 83 -23.53 -0.90 9.39
C GLN A 83 -24.99 -0.52 9.66
N HIS A 84 -25.25 0.50 10.48
CA HIS A 84 -26.61 0.95 10.79
C HIS A 84 -27.23 1.85 9.71
N LYS A 85 -26.45 2.39 8.77
CA LYS A 85 -26.96 3.22 7.65
C LYS A 85 -27.45 2.40 6.46
N GLU A 86 -27.10 1.12 6.38
CA GLU A 86 -27.52 0.22 5.29
C GLU A 86 -28.86 -0.50 5.57
N ILE A 87 -29.56 -0.15 6.66
CA ILE A 87 -30.91 -0.63 7.03
C ILE A 87 -31.92 0.50 6.85
#